data_AF-A0A836P1E7-F1
#
_entry.id   AF-A0A836P1E7-F1
#
_cell.length_a   1.000
_cell.length_b   1.000
_cell.length_c   1.000
_cell.angle_alpha   90.00
_cell.angle_beta   90.00
_cell.angle_gamma   90.00
#
_symmetry.space_group_name_H-M   'P 1'
#
loop_
_entity.id
_entity.type
_entity.pdbx_description
1 polymer ?
#
loop_
_entity_poly.entity_id
_entity_poly.type
_entity_poly.pdbx_seq_one_letter_code
_entity_poly.pdbx_strand_id
1 'polypeptide(L)' 'REIDWGGCRCQALALSGDAATLDPVCERSPAHAHIRATAEREAASPAPAFIYRRPERLAPATTDTLE' A
#
# COMPACT_ATOMS: atom_id res chain seq x y z
N ARG A 1 24.79 -15.83 -1.09
CA ARG A 1 24.15 -15.21 -2.29
C ARG A 1 22.66 -15.40 -2.13
N GLU A 2 21.88 -14.33 -2.21
CA GLU A 2 20.42 -14.37 -2.05
C GLU A 2 19.72 -14.43 -3.42
N ILE A 3 18.53 -15.04 -3.46
CA ILE A 3 17.71 -15.19 -4.67
C ILE A 3 16.50 -14.26 -4.55
N ASP A 4 16.32 -13.40 -5.55
CA ASP A 4 15.12 -12.59 -5.71
C ASP A 4 14.04 -13.42 -6.42
N TRP A 5 12.84 -13.46 -5.84
CA TRP A 5 11.67 -14.18 -6.35
C TRP A 5 10.71 -13.28 -7.13
N GLY A 6 11.18 -12.11 -7.54
CA GLY A 6 10.47 -11.18 -8.41
C GLY A 6 9.41 -10.33 -7.69
N GLY A 7 9.60 -10.05 -6.40
CA GLY A 7 8.71 -9.21 -5.61
C GLY A 7 7.35 -9.81 -5.26
N CYS A 8 6.34 -8.95 -5.05
CA CYS A 8 5.03 -9.34 -4.54
C CYS A 8 4.04 -9.75 -5.65
N ARG A 9 3.49 -10.96 -5.55
CA ARG A 9 2.46 -11.48 -6.49
C ARG A 9 1.15 -10.68 -6.45
N CYS A 10 0.77 -10.18 -5.28
CA CYS A 10 -0.44 -9.36 -5.15
C CYS A 10 -0.29 -8.01 -5.85
N GLN A 11 0.90 -7.41 -5.81
CA GLN A 11 1.19 -6.14 -6.49
C GLN A 11 1.22 -6.34 -8.01
N ALA A 12 1.84 -7.43 -8.48
CA ALA A 12 1.78 -7.83 -9.88
C ALA A 12 0.34 -7.92 -10.39
N LEU A 13 -0.51 -8.70 -9.71
CA LEU A 13 -1.93 -8.81 -10.08
C LEU A 13 -2.65 -7.46 -10.05
N ALA A 14 -2.49 -6.68 -8.98
CA ALA A 14 -3.24 -5.44 -8.81
C ALA A 14 -2.86 -4.35 -9.81
N LEU A 15 -1.61 -4.32 -10.27
CA LEU A 15 -1.06 -3.24 -11.09
C LEU A 15 -0.94 -3.60 -12.57
N SER A 16 -0.74 -4.88 -12.91
CA SER A 16 -0.62 -5.36 -14.30
C SER A 16 -1.79 -6.24 -14.75
N GLY A 17 -2.64 -6.70 -13.82
CA GLY A 17 -3.71 -7.66 -14.10
C GLY A 17 -3.24 -9.12 -14.15
N ASP A 18 -1.95 -9.39 -14.00
CA ASP A 18 -1.36 -10.73 -14.05
C ASP A 18 -0.36 -10.98 -12.92
N ALA A 19 -0.73 -11.88 -12.00
CA ALA A 19 0.09 -12.26 -10.84
C ALA A 19 1.43 -12.92 -11.21
N ALA A 20 1.55 -13.51 -12.41
CA ALA A 20 2.75 -14.19 -12.88
C ALA A 20 3.84 -13.21 -13.34
N THR A 21 3.51 -11.92 -13.52
CA THR A 21 4.47 -10.90 -13.93
C THR A 21 5.42 -10.49 -12.79
N LEU A 22 6.59 -9.95 -13.15
CA LEU A 22 7.49 -9.32 -12.18
C LEU A 22 6.78 -8.13 -11.50
N ASP A 23 6.95 -7.97 -10.19
CA ASP A 23 6.35 -6.87 -9.45
C ASP A 23 6.66 -5.50 -10.11
N PRO A 24 5.65 -4.75 -10.59
CA PRO A 24 5.85 -3.48 -11.28
C PRO A 24 6.49 -2.39 -10.41
N VAL A 25 6.42 -2.51 -9.07
CA VAL A 25 7.03 -1.54 -8.16
C VAL A 25 8.56 -1.68 -8.13
N CYS A 26 9.09 -2.88 -8.41
CA CYS A 26 10.54 -3.10 -8.48
C CYS A 26 11.19 -2.20 -9.55
N GLU A 27 12.26 -1.48 -9.20
CA GLU A 27 12.98 -0.56 -10.10
C GLU A 27 13.55 -1.23 -11.36
N ARG A 28 13.77 -2.56 -11.28
CA ARG A 28 14.28 -3.39 -12.38
C ARG A 28 13.17 -3.95 -13.25
N SER A 29 11.90 -3.74 -12.91
CA SER A 29 10.77 -4.21 -13.69
C SER A 29 10.64 -3.43 -15.00
N PRO A 30 10.40 -4.10 -16.15
CA PRO A 30 10.09 -3.39 -17.39
C PRO A 30 8.87 -2.46 -17.27
N ALA A 31 7.93 -2.81 -16.39
CA ALA A 31 6.72 -2.03 -16.13
C ALA A 31 6.93 -0.87 -15.13
N HIS A 32 8.12 -0.74 -14.52
CA HIS A 32 8.39 0.26 -13.48
C HIS A 32 8.14 1.70 -13.95
N ALA A 33 8.45 1.99 -15.21
CA ALA A 33 8.22 3.31 -15.79
C ALA A 33 6.75 3.75 -15.72
N HIS A 34 5.80 2.82 -15.86
CA HIS A 34 4.37 3.12 -15.75
C HIS A 34 3.95 3.47 -14.31
N ILE A 35 4.50 2.76 -13.32
CA ILE A 35 4.25 3.04 -11.91
C ILE A 35 4.81 4.40 -11.53
N ARG A 36 6.05 4.68 -11.92
CA ARG A 36 6.69 5.98 -11.68
C ARG A 36 5.90 7.12 -12.30
N ALA A 37 5.51 7.00 -13.57
CA ALA A 37 4.73 8.03 -14.25
C ALA A 37 3.38 8.29 -13.56
N THR A 38 2.75 7.24 -13.03
CA THR A 38 1.50 7.38 -12.26
C THR A 38 1.74 8.10 -10.94
N ALA A 39 2.77 7.71 -10.19
CA ALA A 39 3.14 8.38 -8.94
C ALA A 39 3.47 9.87 -9.16
N GLU A 40 4.23 10.19 -10.21
CA GLU A 40 4.57 11.58 -10.57
C GLU A 40 3.32 12.42 -10.89
N ARG A 41 2.35 11.87 -11.64
CA ARG A 41 1.09 12.57 -11.95
C ARG A 41 0.25 12.81 -10.70
N GLU A 42 0.10 11.80 -9.84
CA GLU A 42 -0.67 11.92 -8.60
C GLU A 42 -0.02 12.93 -7.64
N ALA A 43 1.30 12.87 -7.49
CA ALA A 43 2.05 13.77 -6.61
C ALA A 43 2.01 15.25 -7.07
N ALA A 44 1.78 15.51 -8.36
CA ALA A 44 1.62 16.86 -8.88
C ALA A 44 0.25 17.49 -8.52
N SER A 45 -0.70 16.70 -8.04
CA SER A 45 -2.03 17.20 -7.64
C SER A 45 -1.98 17.84 -6.24
N PRO A 46 -2.81 18.87 -5.96
CA PRO A 46 -2.91 19.43 -4.61
C PRO A 46 -3.25 18.36 -3.58
N ALA A 47 -2.50 18.32 -2.48
CA ALA A 47 -2.76 17.38 -1.41
C ALA A 47 -4.14 17.65 -0.77
N PRO A 48 -4.96 16.61 -0.52
CA PRO A 48 -6.19 16.78 0.24
C PRO A 48 -5.89 17.19 1.69
N ALA A 49 -6.91 17.64 2.41
CA ALA A 49 -6.78 17.91 3.83
C ALA A 49 -6.28 16.66 4.58
N PHE A 50 -5.30 16.83 5.46
CA PHE A 50 -4.79 15.74 6.29
C PHE A 50 -5.88 15.23 7.24
N ILE A 51 -6.26 13.97 7.08
CA ILE A 51 -7.12 13.26 8.03
C ILE A 51 -6.24 12.37 8.88
N TYR A 52 -6.01 12.78 10.13
CA TYR A 52 -5.27 11.96 11.09
C TYR A 52 -6.09 10.75 11.48
N ARG A 53 -5.52 9.54 11.35
CA ARG A 53 -6.12 8.33 11.90
C ARG A 53 -6.16 8.47 13.43
N ARG A 54 -7.35 8.54 13.99
CA ARG A 54 -7.58 8.36 15.43
C ARG A 54 -8.11 6.95 15.63
N PRO A 55 -7.36 6.03 16.26
CA PRO A 55 -8.00 4.81 16.74
C PRO A 55 -9.07 5.22 17.74
N GLU A 56 -10.24 4.60 17.66
CA GLU A 56 -11.25 4.75 18.71
C GLU A 56 -10.61 4.32 20.03
N ARG A 57 -10.62 5.20 21.03
CA ARG A 57 -10.40 4.75 22.41
C ARG A 57 -11.66 4.00 22.79
N LEU A 58 -11.58 2.67 22.81
CA LEU A 58 -12.51 1.87 23.60
C LEU A 58 -12.52 2.47 25.01
N ALA A 59 -13.66 3.03 25.41
CA ALA A 59 -13.86 3.43 26.79
C ALA A 59 -13.63 2.19 27.68
N PRO A 60 -12.94 2.33 28.83
CA PRO A 60 -12.83 1.20 29.74
C PRO A 60 -14.25 0.73 30.10
N ALA A 61 -14.46 -0.58 30.05
CA ALA A 61 -15.71 -1.16 30.53
C ALA A 61 -15.93 -0.67 31.96
N THR A 62 -17.05 0.01 32.20
CA THR A 62 -17.49 0.34 33.55
C THR A 62 -17.66 -0.99 34.27
N THR A 63 -16.76 -1.31 35.19
CA THR A 63 -16.98 -2.39 36.16
C THR A 63 -18.16 -1.95 37.02
N ASP A 64 -19.35 -2.39 36.63
CA ASP A 64 -20.55 -2.28 37.43
C ASP A 64 -20.28 -3.02 38.75
N THR A 65 -20.39 -2.30 39.84
CA THR A 65 -20.19 -2.84 41.19
C THR A 65 -21.44 -3.63 41.53
N LEU A 66 -21.39 -4.95 41.34
CA LEU A 66 -22.33 -5.87 41.95
C LEU A 66 -21.65 -6.51 43.16
N GLU A 67 -22.10 -6.04 44.33
CA GLU A 67 -22.08 -6.62 45.69
C GLU A 67 -20.86 -7.42 46.17
#